data_AF-A0A952X1M6-F1
#
_entry.id   AF-A0A952X1M6-F1
#
_cell.length_a   1.000
_cell.length_b   1.000
_cell.length_c   1.000
_cell.angle_alpha   90.00
_cell.angle_beta   90.00
_cell.angle_gamma   90.00
#
_symmetry.space_group_name_H-M   'P 1'
#
loop_
_entity.id
_entity.type
_entity.pdbx_description
1 polymer ?
#
loop_
_entity_poly.entity_id
_entity_poly.type
_entity_poly.pdbx_seq_one_letter_code
_entity_poly.pdbx_strand_id
1 'polypeptide(L)'
;MADPPGPLTRRQQNAFLKLAALGGSPAAVCQKLGLELEQVSRTLAADSEFRRRTEDVRRTQYENVRAALYRSAMEGNVSAQTLFIRLEQAAPEAAADTGPAGDDLENLSDAELLSLFERLSVLKTEAEQLTASVDAHRA
;
A
#
# COMPACT_ATOMS: atom_id res chain seq x y z
N MET A 1 4.13 -31.84 31.37
CA MET A 1 4.12 -30.67 30.46
C MET A 1 5.51 -30.55 29.88
N ALA A 2 5.67 -30.55 28.56
CA ALA A 2 6.95 -30.26 27.93
C ALA A 2 7.22 -28.75 28.08
N ASP A 3 8.45 -28.37 28.38
CA ASP A 3 8.83 -26.96 28.44
C ASP A 3 8.52 -26.26 27.11
N PRO A 4 8.03 -25.00 27.14
CA PRO A 4 7.75 -24.27 25.92
C PRO A 4 9.05 -24.13 25.13
N PRO A 5 9.04 -24.47 23.83
CA PRO A 5 10.28 -24.58 23.07
C PRO A 5 10.99 -23.22 23.05
N GLY A 6 12.32 -23.23 23.13
CA GLY A 6 13.14 -22.02 23.29
C GLY A 6 13.05 -21.03 22.12
N PRO A 7 13.66 -19.84 22.25
CA PRO A 7 13.72 -18.85 21.15
C PRO A 7 14.44 -19.42 19.93
N LEU A 8 14.16 -18.85 18.76
CA LEU A 8 14.76 -19.30 17.51
C LEU A 8 16.28 -19.09 17.52
N THR A 9 17.00 -20.12 17.10
CA THR A 9 18.43 -20.00 16.79
C THR A 9 18.66 -19.08 15.59
N ARG A 10 19.85 -18.48 15.46
CA ARG A 10 20.22 -17.64 14.30
C ARG A 10 20.01 -18.34 12.95
N ARG A 11 20.25 -19.65 12.88
CA ARG A 11 20.01 -20.45 11.68
C ARG A 11 18.51 -20.52 11.35
N GLN A 12 17.66 -20.75 12.34
CA GLN A 12 16.21 -20.77 12.16
C GLN A 12 15.66 -19.39 11.80
N GLN A 13 16.16 -18.33 12.43
CA GLN A 13 15.81 -16.95 12.08
C GLN A 13 16.13 -16.65 10.61
N ASN A 14 17.33 -17.00 10.12
CA ASN A 14 17.71 -16.76 8.73
C ASN A 14 16.88 -17.60 7.74
N ALA A 15 16.57 -18.85 8.08
CA ALA A 15 15.68 -19.69 7.28
C ALA A 15 14.26 -19.11 7.21
N PHE A 16 13.74 -18.62 8.34
CA PHE A 16 12.46 -17.95 8.43
C PHE A 16 12.42 -16.71 7.53
N LEU A 17 13.40 -15.81 7.65
CA LEU A 17 13.48 -14.58 6.86
C LEU A 17 13.56 -14.87 5.35
N LYS A 18 14.33 -15.91 4.95
CA LYS A 18 14.45 -16.29 3.54
C LYS A 18 13.12 -16.75 2.95
N LEU A 19 12.36 -17.58 3.67
CA LEU A 19 11.05 -18.05 3.20
C LEU A 19 9.99 -16.95 3.27
N ALA A 20 10.05 -16.10 4.30
CA ALA A 20 9.18 -14.93 4.39
C ALA A 20 9.40 -14.01 3.19
N ALA A 21 10.66 -13.71 2.83
CA ALA A 21 10.99 -12.85 1.68
C ALA A 21 10.45 -13.35 0.33
N LEU A 22 10.20 -14.66 0.19
CA LEU A 22 9.58 -15.26 -0.99
C LEU A 22 8.04 -15.18 -0.98
N GLY A 23 7.44 -14.40 -0.07
CA GLY A 23 5.99 -14.21 0.05
C GLY A 23 5.30 -15.23 0.96
N GLY A 24 6.05 -16.03 1.71
CA GLY A 24 5.46 -16.95 2.69
C GLY A 24 4.83 -16.19 3.86
N SER A 25 3.57 -16.47 4.17
CA SER A 25 2.95 -15.95 5.39
C SER A 25 3.66 -16.52 6.63
N PRO A 26 3.69 -15.81 7.77
CA PRO A 26 4.36 -16.28 8.98
C PRO A 26 3.95 -17.71 9.39
N ALA A 27 2.66 -18.02 9.33
CA ALA A 27 2.14 -19.35 9.63
C ALA A 27 2.64 -20.42 8.64
N ALA A 28 2.62 -20.13 7.33
CA ALA A 28 3.09 -21.05 6.31
C ALA A 28 4.61 -21.29 6.41
N VAL A 29 5.38 -20.26 6.75
CA VAL A 29 6.83 -20.38 6.98
C VAL A 29 7.10 -21.24 8.22
N CYS A 30 6.38 -21.02 9.32
CA CYS A 30 6.49 -21.83 10.53
C CYS A 30 6.22 -23.31 10.24
N GLN A 31 5.11 -23.60 9.53
CA GLN A 31 4.75 -24.96 9.14
C GLN A 31 5.85 -25.64 8.30
N LYS A 32 6.42 -24.92 7.32
CA LYS A 32 7.51 -25.45 6.48
C LYS A 32 8.81 -25.72 7.24
N LEU A 33 9.07 -24.98 8.32
CA LEU A 33 10.29 -25.10 9.11
C LEU A 33 10.13 -25.98 10.36
N GLY A 34 8.93 -26.50 10.63
CA GLY A 34 8.63 -27.22 11.86
C GLY A 34 8.79 -26.34 13.11
N LEU A 35 8.47 -25.05 12.99
CA LEU A 35 8.54 -24.08 14.09
C LEU A 35 7.14 -23.79 14.61
N GLU A 36 7.05 -23.45 15.89
CA GLU A 36 5.82 -22.91 16.46
C GLU A 36 5.77 -21.39 16.30
N LEU A 37 4.58 -20.86 15.99
CA LEU A 37 4.38 -19.42 15.84
C LEU A 37 4.75 -18.66 17.12
N GLU A 38 4.49 -19.25 18.29
CA GLU A 38 4.83 -18.66 19.58
C GLU A 38 6.34 -18.46 19.77
N GLN A 39 7.17 -19.38 19.25
CA GLN A 39 8.63 -19.21 19.28
C GLN A 39 9.07 -18.00 18.46
N VAL A 40 8.44 -17.81 17.29
CA VAL A 40 8.72 -16.66 16.43
C VAL A 40 8.32 -15.37 17.15
N SER A 41 7.12 -15.32 17.73
CA SER A 41 6.62 -14.16 18.49
C SER A 41 7.52 -13.80 19.67
N ARG A 42 7.93 -14.80 20.48
CA ARG A 42 8.87 -14.59 21.59
C ARG A 42 10.23 -14.09 21.10
N THR A 43 10.73 -14.65 19.99
CA THR A 43 12.00 -14.19 19.41
C THR A 43 11.90 -12.77 18.88
N LEU A 44 10.80 -12.39 18.23
CA LEU A 44 10.56 -11.01 17.79
C LEU A 44 10.49 -10.03 18.97
N ALA A 45 9.93 -10.45 20.11
CA ALA A 45 9.88 -9.64 21.31
C ALA A 45 11.26 -9.44 21.96
N ALA A 46 12.11 -10.48 21.97
CA ALA A 46 13.39 -10.48 22.66
C ALA A 46 14.60 -10.04 21.80
N ASP A 47 14.56 -10.29 20.49
CA ASP A 47 15.67 -10.03 19.54
C ASP A 47 15.30 -8.88 18.60
N SER A 48 15.82 -7.68 18.91
CA SER A 48 15.57 -6.46 18.13
C SER A 48 16.15 -6.53 16.72
N GLU A 49 17.24 -7.26 16.51
CA GLU A 49 17.86 -7.43 15.20
C GLU A 49 17.01 -8.34 14.31
N PHE A 50 16.47 -9.43 14.87
CA PHE A 50 15.53 -10.29 14.17
C PHE A 50 14.23 -9.55 13.83
N ARG A 51 13.72 -8.73 14.75
CA ARG A 51 12.55 -7.87 14.50
C ARG A 51 12.79 -6.92 13.34
N ARG A 52 13.86 -6.13 13.39
CA ARG A 52 14.22 -5.18 12.33
C ARG A 52 14.35 -5.88 10.97
N ARG A 53 15.05 -7.01 10.89
CA ARG A 53 15.19 -7.76 9.63
C ARG A 53 13.85 -8.28 9.11
N THR A 54 12.93 -8.65 10.01
CA THR A 54 11.57 -9.07 9.64
C THR A 54 10.73 -7.90 9.12
N GLU A 55 10.87 -6.72 9.72
CA GLU A 55 10.25 -5.48 9.25
C GLU A 55 10.79 -5.05 7.88
N ASP A 56 12.10 -5.15 7.66
CA ASP A 56 12.72 -4.87 6.36
C ASP A 56 12.15 -5.78 5.26
N VAL A 57 12.02 -7.08 5.53
CA VAL A 57 11.38 -8.02 4.60
C VAL A 57 9.93 -7.63 4.30
N ARG A 58 9.15 -7.25 5.32
CA ARG A 58 7.76 -6.80 5.14
C ARG A 58 7.67 -5.51 4.33
N ARG A 59 8.56 -4.56 4.56
CA ARG A 59 8.64 -3.30 3.80
C ARG A 59 8.91 -3.57 2.32
N THR A 60 9.87 -4.44 2.01
CA THR A 60 10.12 -4.83 0.61
C THR A 60 8.90 -5.49 -0.03
N GLN A 61 8.19 -6.36 0.69
CA GLN A 61 6.96 -6.99 0.18
C GLN A 61 5.86 -5.96 -0.06
N TYR A 62 5.70 -5.00 0.85
CA TYR A 62 4.75 -3.91 0.71
C TYR A 62 5.01 -3.11 -0.57
N GLU A 63 6.25 -2.69 -0.81
CA GLU A 63 6.62 -1.96 -2.04
C GLU A 63 6.37 -2.79 -3.31
N ASN A 64 6.65 -4.09 -3.27
CA ASN A 64 6.38 -4.98 -4.40
C ASN A 64 4.89 -5.08 -4.72
N VAL A 65 4.03 -5.20 -3.69
CA VAL A 65 2.57 -5.21 -3.84
C VAL A 65 2.07 -3.87 -4.35
N ARG A 66 2.56 -2.77 -3.78
CA ARG A 66 2.24 -1.40 -4.21
C ARG A 66 2.57 -1.18 -5.69
N ALA A 67 3.76 -1.58 -6.13
CA ALA A 67 4.18 -1.48 -7.53
C ALA A 67 3.31 -2.36 -8.47
N ALA A 68 2.90 -3.54 -8.02
CA ALA A 68 2.01 -4.41 -8.80
C ALA A 68 0.60 -3.83 -8.92
N LEU A 69 0.06 -3.27 -7.83
CA LEU A 69 -1.24 -2.58 -7.83
C LEU A 69 -1.21 -1.36 -8.74
N TYR A 70 -0.15 -0.55 -8.68
CA TYR A 70 0.00 0.61 -9.57
C TYR A 70 -0.03 0.21 -11.05
N ARG A 71 0.76 -0.79 -11.46
CA ARG A 71 0.76 -1.26 -12.85
C ARG A 71 -0.62 -1.75 -13.30
N SER A 72 -1.25 -2.60 -12.50
CA SER A 72 -2.59 -3.12 -12.81
C SER A 72 -3.65 -2.00 -12.85
N ALA A 73 -3.51 -0.98 -12.00
CA ALA A 73 -4.37 0.18 -12.00
C ALA A 73 -4.24 1.01 -13.30
N MET A 74 -3.01 1.21 -13.78
CA MET A 74 -2.74 1.90 -15.05
C MET A 74 -3.24 1.12 -16.28
N GLU A 75 -3.34 -0.21 -16.17
CA GLU A 75 -3.94 -1.09 -17.19
C GLU A 75 -5.48 -1.08 -17.17
N GLY A 76 -6.10 -0.27 -16.31
CA GLY A 76 -7.56 -0.10 -16.24
C GLY A 76 -8.29 -1.02 -15.27
N ASN A 77 -7.58 -1.75 -14.40
CA ASN A 77 -8.23 -2.55 -13.36
C ASN A 77 -8.78 -1.66 -12.24
N VAL A 78 -10.09 -1.47 -12.22
CA VAL A 78 -10.81 -0.62 -11.24
C VAL A 78 -10.58 -1.06 -9.79
N SER A 79 -10.50 -2.37 -9.52
CA SER A 79 -10.21 -2.87 -8.17
C SER A 79 -8.78 -2.53 -7.74
N ALA A 80 -7.80 -2.64 -8.64
CA ALA A 80 -6.42 -2.25 -8.37
C ALA A 80 -6.30 -0.72 -8.15
N GLN A 81 -7.00 0.09 -8.94
CA GLN A 81 -7.08 1.55 -8.74
C GLN A 81 -7.64 1.89 -7.35
N THR A 82 -8.77 1.29 -6.98
CA THR A 82 -9.41 1.50 -5.68
C THR A 82 -8.49 1.13 -4.52
N LEU A 83 -7.83 -0.03 -4.62
CA LEU A 83 -6.92 -0.51 -3.58
C LEU A 83 -5.65 0.34 -3.49
N PHE A 84 -5.08 0.76 -4.61
CA PHE A 84 -3.90 1.62 -4.65
C PHE A 84 -4.18 2.99 -4.02
N ILE A 85 -5.30 3.64 -4.35
CA ILE A 85 -5.68 4.92 -3.74
C ILE A 85 -5.82 4.81 -2.22
N ARG A 86 -6.53 3.78 -1.73
CA ARG A 86 -6.66 3.53 -0.28
C ARG A 86 -5.32 3.27 0.40
N LEU A 87 -4.42 2.59 -0.29
CA LEU A 87 -3.08 2.30 0.21
C LEU A 87 -2.25 3.58 0.39
N GLU A 88 -2.28 4.49 -0.59
CA GLU A 88 -1.57 5.78 -0.51
C GLU A 88 -2.14 6.69 0.59
N GLN A 89 -3.46 6.72 0.76
CA GLN A 89 -4.13 7.53 1.79
C GLN A 89 -3.83 7.06 3.21
N ALA A 90 -3.44 5.79 3.40
CA ALA A 90 -3.09 5.23 4.71
C ALA A 90 -1.62 5.44 5.11
N ALA A 91 -0.77 5.99 4.22
CA ALA A 91 0.64 6.22 4.54
C ALA A 91 0.81 7.42 5.49
N PRO A 92 1.55 7.29 6.60
CA PRO A 92 1.66 8.32 7.64
C PRO A 92 2.36 9.62 7.19
N GLU A 93 2.93 9.70 5.99
CA GLU A 93 3.45 10.96 5.44
C GLU A 93 2.35 11.92 4.96
N ALA A 94 1.10 11.46 4.83
CA ALA A 94 -0.05 12.36 4.67
C ALA A 94 -0.40 13.12 5.97
N ALA A 95 0.30 12.89 7.08
CA ALA A 95 0.17 13.66 8.32
C ALA A 95 1.19 14.82 8.43
N ALA A 96 2.08 14.99 7.45
CA ALA A 96 3.02 16.10 7.40
C ALA A 96 2.86 16.82 6.05
N ASP A 97 2.16 17.96 6.10
CA ASP A 97 2.03 18.94 5.00
C ASP A 97 0.96 18.65 3.93
N THR A 98 -0.28 18.49 4.38
CA THR A 98 -1.39 19.15 3.68
C THR A 98 -2.02 20.14 4.65
N GLY A 99 -1.84 21.43 4.39
CA GLY A 99 -2.86 22.41 4.79
C GLY A 99 -4.25 21.91 4.38
N PRO A 100 -5.34 22.39 5.00
CA PRO A 100 -6.66 21.78 4.91
C PRO A 100 -7.09 21.66 3.44
N ALA A 101 -6.97 20.45 2.89
CA ALA A 101 -7.34 20.12 1.52
C ALA A 101 -8.13 18.81 1.48
N GLY A 102 -8.90 18.56 2.54
CA GLY A 102 -9.67 17.32 2.72
C GLY A 102 -11.07 17.50 3.28
N ASP A 103 -11.56 18.73 3.48
CA ASP A 103 -12.88 18.98 4.10
C ASP A 103 -13.79 19.91 3.28
N ASP A 104 -13.32 20.41 2.13
CA ASP A 104 -13.98 21.49 1.39
C ASP A 104 -15.03 21.01 0.37
N LEU A 105 -15.30 19.71 0.21
CA LEU A 105 -16.37 19.21 -0.65
C LEU A 105 -17.58 18.71 0.16
N GLU A 106 -17.34 18.13 1.33
CA GLU A 106 -18.38 17.61 2.22
C GLU A 106 -19.07 18.73 3.03
N ASN A 107 -18.44 19.91 3.11
CA ASN A 107 -18.98 21.10 3.79
C ASN A 107 -19.60 22.16 2.85
N LEU A 108 -19.65 21.90 1.53
CA LEU A 108 -20.29 22.81 0.59
C LEU A 108 -21.80 22.61 0.60
N SER A 109 -22.53 23.72 0.53
CA SER A 109 -23.95 23.68 0.26
C SER A 109 -24.22 23.17 -1.16
N ASP A 110 -25.41 22.62 -1.39
CA ASP A 110 -25.84 22.13 -2.72
C ASP A 110 -25.69 23.18 -3.83
N ALA A 111 -25.87 24.46 -3.48
CA ALA A 111 -25.69 25.58 -4.42
C ALA A 111 -24.22 25.80 -4.83
N GLU A 112 -23.29 25.60 -3.91
CA GLU A 112 -21.86 25.72 -4.16
C GLU A 112 -21.34 24.51 -4.95
N LEU A 113 -21.86 23.31 -4.68
CA LEU A 113 -21.58 22.10 -5.46
C LEU A 113 -22.03 22.23 -6.93
N LEU A 114 -23.22 22.80 -7.16
CA LEU A 114 -23.73 23.06 -8.51
C LEU A 114 -22.84 24.05 -9.28
N SER A 115 -22.42 25.15 -8.62
CA SER A 115 -21.51 26.14 -9.21
C SER A 115 -20.15 25.54 -9.58
N LEU A 116 -19.63 24.64 -8.75
CA LEU A 116 -18.37 23.93 -9.00
C LEU A 116 -18.50 22.98 -10.19
N PHE A 117 -19.62 22.26 -10.29
CA PHE A 117 -19.94 21.36 -11.40
C PHE A 117 -20.06 22.10 -12.74
N GLU A 118 -20.72 23.26 -12.76
CA GLU A 118 -20.83 24.10 -13.96
C GLU A 118 -19.46 24.58 -14.44
N ARG A 119 -18.60 25.05 -13.51
CA ARG A 119 -17.22 25.47 -13.83
C ARG A 119 -16.39 24.34 -14.43
N LEU A 120 -16.47 23.14 -13.86
CA LEU A 120 -15.74 21.98 -14.37
C LEU A 120 -16.25 21.52 -15.74
N SER A 121 -17.55 21.65 -15.99
CA SER A 121 -18.17 21.30 -17.27
C SER A 121 -17.72 22.24 -18.39
N VAL A 122 -17.58 23.54 -18.10
CA VAL A 122 -17.03 24.53 -19.06
C VAL A 122 -15.58 24.22 -19.39
N LEU A 123 -14.73 23.98 -18.37
CA LEU A 123 -13.32 23.66 -18.57
C LEU A 123 -13.10 22.37 -19.38
N LYS A 124 -13.95 21.36 -19.15
CA LYS A 124 -13.92 20.12 -19.93
C LYS A 124 -14.25 20.37 -21.40
N THR A 125 -15.26 21.20 -21.65
CA THR A 125 -15.69 21.55 -23.02
C THR A 125 -14.59 22.34 -23.75
N GLU A 126 -13.92 23.27 -23.05
CA GLU A 126 -12.79 24.04 -23.60
C GLU A 126 -11.58 23.15 -23.92
N ALA A 127 -11.27 22.18 -23.05
CA ALA A 127 -10.19 21.23 -23.28
C ALA A 127 -10.47 20.31 -24.49
N GLU A 128 -11.72 19.88 -24.68
CA GLU A 128 -12.13 19.07 -25.83
C GLU A 128 -12.04 19.87 -27.15
N GLN A 129 -12.40 21.16 -27.12
CA GLN A 129 -12.29 22.05 -28.29
C GLN A 129 -10.84 22.38 -28.65
N LEU A 130 -9.97 22.60 -27.66
CA LEU A 130 -8.53 22.79 -27.88
C LEU A 130 -7.89 21.54 -28.50
N THR A 131 -8.29 20.36 -28.03
CA THR A 131 -7.77 19.08 -28.56
C THR A 131 -8.20 18.91 -30.02
N ALA A 132 -9.47 19.17 -30.34
CA ALA A 132 -9.99 19.12 -31.72
C ALA A 132 -9.33 20.17 -32.65
N SER A 133 -8.99 21.36 -32.14
CA SER A 133 -8.32 22.41 -32.91
C SER A 133 -6.85 22.07 -33.21
N VAL A 134 -6.17 21.35 -32.31
CA VAL A 134 -4.78 20.91 -32.51
C VAL A 134 -4.71 19.80 -33.54
N ASP A 135 -5.67 18.87 -33.53
CA ASP A 135 -5.73 17.78 -34.51
C ASP A 135 -6.07 18.28 -35.92
N ALA A 136 -6.90 19.31 -36.05
CA ALA A 136 -7.23 19.94 -37.33
C ALA A 136 -6.06 20.72 -37.96
N HIS A 137 -5.05 21.14 -37.18
CA HIS A 137 -3.85 21.82 -37.68
C HIS A 137 -2.69 20.86 -38.01
N ARG A 138 -2.87 19.56 -37.79
CA ARG A 138 -1.85 18.52 -37.99
C ARG A 138 -2.11 17.62 -39.21
N ALA A 139 -3.25 17.81 -39.88
CA ALA A 139 -3.65 17.16 -41.13
C ALA A 139 -3.39 18.07 -42.34
#